data_AF-A0A972LAE8-F1
#
_entry.id   AF-A0A972LAE8-F1
#
_cell.length_a   1.000
_cell.length_b   1.000
_cell.length_c   1.000
_cell.angle_alpha   90.00
_cell.angle_beta   90.00
_cell.angle_gamma   90.00
#
_symmetry.space_group_name_H-M   'P 1'
#
loop_
_entity.id
_entity.type
_entity.pdbx_description
1 polymer ?
#
loop_
_entity_poly.entity_id
_entity_poly.type
_entity_poly.pdbx_seq_one_letter_code
_entity_poly.pdbx_strand_id
1 'polypeptide(L)'
;MCSRLISGFMLTLLCAVATADQSLDVSLSADTARFEYQSPLGESGFNNTHLNLGFLYTDDDDVVGFAGAQILDEVGSGSPGLKLGIGTRAYFASIEDADI
;
A
#
# COMPACT_ATOMS: atom_id res chain seq x y z
N MET A 1 18.57 -8.17 -29.68
CA MET A 1 18.05 -6.80 -29.43
C MET A 1 16.54 -6.76 -29.09
N CYS A 2 15.82 -7.89 -28.98
CA CYS A 2 14.37 -7.89 -28.64
C CYS A 2 14.06 -7.96 -27.13
N SER A 3 15.00 -8.41 -26.28
CA SER A 3 14.75 -8.58 -24.83
C SER A 3 14.63 -7.25 -24.06
N ARG A 4 15.25 -6.16 -24.56
CA ARG A 4 15.22 -4.83 -23.91
C ARG A 4 13.89 -4.08 -24.13
N LEU A 5 13.12 -4.45 -25.15
CA LEU A 5 11.81 -3.83 -25.46
C LEU A 5 10.68 -4.41 -24.60
N ILE A 6 10.77 -5.69 -24.22
CA ILE A 6 9.78 -6.36 -23.37
C ILE A 6 9.85 -5.82 -21.93
N SER A 7 11.07 -5.58 -21.44
CA SER A 7 11.30 -5.01 -20.10
C SER A 7 10.75 -3.59 -19.94
N GLY A 8 10.72 -2.79 -21.02
CA GLY A 8 10.18 -1.44 -20.99
C GLY A 8 8.65 -1.39 -20.98
N PHE A 9 8.00 -2.31 -21.70
CA PHE A 9 6.54 -2.36 -21.83
C PHE A 9 5.83 -2.82 -20.54
N MET A 10 6.49 -3.68 -19.75
CA MET A 10 5.96 -4.15 -18.48
C MET A 10 5.95 -3.04 -17.41
N LEU A 11 6.91 -2.11 -17.45
CA LEU A 11 6.98 -0.99 -16.51
C LEU A 11 5.93 0.08 -16.81
N THR A 12 5.61 0.35 -18.07
CA THR A 12 4.55 1.30 -18.45
C THR A 12 3.14 0.80 -18.13
N LEU A 13 2.92 -0.51 -18.07
CA LEU A 13 1.63 -1.10 -17.68
C LEU A 13 1.35 -0.97 -16.17
N LEU A 14 2.38 -0.98 -15.33
CA LEU A 14 2.24 -0.82 -13.87
C LEU A 14 1.84 0.61 -13.48
N CYS A 15 2.24 1.62 -14.25
CA CYS A 15 1.88 3.01 -13.95
C CYS A 15 0.44 3.38 -14.35
N ALA A 16 -0.26 2.56 -15.14
CA ALA A 16 -1.58 2.88 -15.69
C ALA A 16 -2.73 2.72 -14.68
N VAL A 17 -2.49 2.13 -13.50
CA VAL A 17 -3.54 1.84 -12.49
C VAL A 17 -3.63 2.87 -11.36
N ALA A 18 -2.82 3.94 -11.38
CA ALA A 18 -2.88 4.99 -10.37
C ALA A 18 -3.98 6.00 -10.73
N THR A 19 -5.18 5.84 -10.15
CA THR A 19 -6.17 6.93 -10.09
C THR A 19 -5.74 7.93 -9.01
N ALA A 20 -6.14 9.20 -9.12
CA ALA A 20 -5.59 10.33 -8.34
C ALA A 20 -5.63 10.24 -6.81
N ASP A 21 -6.34 9.25 -6.25
CA ASP A 21 -6.51 9.05 -4.81
C ASP A 21 -6.12 7.63 -4.36
N GLN A 22 -5.77 6.76 -5.31
CA GLN A 22 -5.21 5.43 -5.05
C GLN A 22 -3.70 5.52 -4.99
N SER A 23 -3.09 4.87 -4.01
CA SER A 23 -1.64 4.76 -3.90
C SER A 23 -1.20 3.31 -3.89
N LEU A 24 -0.08 3.04 -4.54
CA LEU A 24 0.63 1.77 -4.47
C LEU A 24 2.05 2.10 -4.00
N ASP A 25 2.37 1.70 -2.78
CA ASP A 25 3.70 1.79 -2.20
C ASP A 25 4.40 0.45 -2.33
N VAL A 26 5.58 0.48 -2.94
CA VAL A 26 6.47 -0.67 -3.04
C VAL A 26 7.79 -0.26 -2.40
N SER A 27 8.09 -0.86 -1.26
CA SER A 27 9.33 -0.61 -0.53
C SER A 27 10.19 -1.87 -0.54
N LEU A 28 11.45 -1.73 -0.93
CA LEU A 28 12.44 -2.81 -0.93
C LEU A 28 13.59 -2.41 -0.02
N SER A 29 14.01 -3.30 0.86
CA SER A 29 15.20 -3.20 1.69
C SER A 29 16.15 -4.36 1.37
N ALA A 30 17.27 -4.46 2.10
CA ALA A 30 18.21 -5.58 1.95
C ALA A 30 17.53 -6.93 2.20
N ASP A 31 16.72 -7.02 3.26
CA ASP A 31 16.16 -8.28 3.75
C ASP A 31 14.62 -8.32 3.74
N THR A 32 13.96 -7.28 3.22
CA THR A 32 12.50 -7.15 3.26
C THR A 32 11.92 -6.53 2.01
N ALA A 33 10.73 -7.01 1.62
CA ALA A 33 9.92 -6.44 0.55
C ALA A 33 8.51 -6.15 1.07
N ARG A 34 8.07 -4.91 0.92
CA ARG A 34 6.73 -4.45 1.31
C ARG A 34 5.96 -3.98 0.10
N PHE A 35 4.72 -4.43 0.02
CA PHE A 35 3.73 -3.96 -0.93
C PHE A 35 2.51 -3.46 -0.15
N GLU A 36 2.12 -2.23 -0.40
CA GLU A 36 0.98 -1.60 0.27
C GLU A 36 0.13 -0.87 -0.78
N TYR A 37 -1.16 -1.14 -0.77
CA TYR A 37 -2.15 -0.53 -1.64
C TYR A 37 -3.17 0.23 -0.80
N GLN A 38 -3.39 1.49 -1.15
CA GLN A 38 -4.39 2.34 -0.54
C GLN A 38 -5.40 2.78 -1.59
N SER A 39 -6.67 2.81 -1.21
CA SER A 39 -7.76 3.23 -2.11
C SER A 39 -8.88 3.91 -1.33
N PRO A 40 -9.50 4.99 -1.86
CA PRO A 40 -10.67 5.59 -1.25
C PRO A 40 -11.88 4.65 -1.31
N LEU A 41 -12.66 4.63 -0.24
CA LEU A 41 -13.96 3.96 -0.15
C LEU A 41 -15.06 4.86 -0.72
N GLY A 42 -15.08 4.99 -2.05
CA GLY A 42 -16.24 5.41 -2.84
C GLY A 42 -16.50 6.91 -3.02
N GLU A 43 -17.29 7.22 -4.06
CA GLU A 43 -17.67 8.57 -4.53
C GLU A 43 -18.85 9.21 -3.75
N SER A 44 -19.39 8.56 -2.72
CA SER A 44 -20.62 9.01 -2.04
C SER A 44 -20.45 9.05 -0.51
N GLY A 45 -20.16 10.23 0.03
CA GLY A 45 -20.21 10.55 1.46
C GLY A 45 -19.02 10.10 2.33
N PHE A 46 -18.24 9.13 1.88
CA PHE A 46 -17.06 8.60 2.59
C PHE A 46 -15.73 8.94 1.88
N ASN A 47 -15.67 10.05 1.15
CA ASN A 47 -14.51 10.44 0.34
C ASN A 47 -13.20 10.53 1.13
N ASN A 48 -13.30 10.70 2.44
CA ASN A 48 -12.17 10.78 3.36
C ASN A 48 -11.79 9.40 3.94
N THR A 49 -12.51 8.34 3.62
CA THR A 49 -12.23 6.99 4.11
C THR A 49 -11.39 6.25 3.09
N HIS A 50 -10.28 5.67 3.52
CA HIS A 50 -9.38 4.89 2.70
C HIS A 50 -9.24 3.48 3.25
N LEU A 51 -9.28 2.50 2.37
CA LEU A 51 -8.80 1.15 2.63
C LEU A 51 -7.31 1.09 2.44
N ASN A 52 -6.70 0.22 3.23
CA ASN A 52 -5.28 -0.06 3.19
C ASN A 52 -5.11 -1.58 3.24
N LEU A 53 -4.43 -2.14 2.25
CA LEU A 53 -4.14 -3.57 2.13
C LEU A 53 -2.65 -3.71 1.84
N GLY A 54 -1.99 -4.67 2.47
CA GLY A 54 -0.59 -4.90 2.15
C GLY A 54 -0.03 -6.18 2.72
N PHE A 55 1.18 -6.47 2.30
CA PHE A 55 1.95 -7.58 2.78
C PHE A 55 3.43 -7.20 2.85
N LEU A 56 4.11 -7.77 3.84
CA LEU A 56 5.54 -7.69 4.06
C LEU A 56 6.10 -9.10 3.99
N TYR A 57 7.12 -9.29 3.16
CA TYR A 57 7.91 -10.50 3.07
C TYR A 57 9.31 -10.21 3.61
N THR A 58 9.90 -11.15 4.34
CA THR A 58 11.28 -11.13 4.80
C THR A 58 12.05 -12.31 4.24
N ASP A 59 13.38 -12.23 4.17
CA ASP A 59 14.23 -13.29 3.63
C ASP A 59 14.23 -14.58 4.48
N ASP A 60 13.74 -14.51 5.73
CA ASP A 60 13.51 -15.65 6.62
C ASP A 60 12.15 -16.35 6.38
N ASP A 61 11.56 -16.19 5.19
CA ASP A 61 10.26 -16.75 4.78
C ASP A 61 9.03 -16.31 5.61
N ASP A 62 9.18 -15.36 6.55
CA ASP A 62 8.03 -14.79 7.24
C ASP A 62 7.20 -13.88 6.34
N VAL A 63 5.87 -14.01 6.47
CA VAL A 63 4.90 -13.19 5.75
C VAL A 63 3.95 -12.51 6.73
N VAL A 64 3.93 -11.18 6.68
CA VAL A 64 2.97 -10.37 7.44
C VAL A 64 2.01 -9.68 6.49
N GLY A 65 0.76 -10.12 6.47
CA GLY A 65 -0.35 -9.44 5.81
C GLY A 65 -1.01 -8.41 6.73
N PHE A 66 -1.54 -7.34 6.17
CA PHE A 66 -2.40 -6.41 6.89
C PHE A 66 -3.54 -5.89 6.04
N ALA A 67 -4.64 -5.59 6.72
CA ALA A 67 -5.80 -4.93 6.14
C ALA A 67 -6.34 -3.90 7.13
N GLY A 68 -6.70 -2.73 6.64
CA GLY A 68 -7.14 -1.62 7.47
C GLY A 68 -8.06 -0.66 6.74
N ALA A 69 -8.71 0.17 7.54
CA ALA A 69 -9.53 1.28 7.08
C ALA A 69 -9.22 2.51 7.94
N GLN A 70 -9.06 3.65 7.30
CA GLN A 70 -8.75 4.91 7.96
C GLN A 70 -9.53 6.06 7.37
N ILE A 71 -9.88 7.03 8.19
CA ILE A 71 -10.43 8.32 7.77
C ILE A 71 -9.25 9.29 7.74
N LEU A 72 -9.01 9.97 6.62
CA LEU A 72 -7.99 10.99 6.39
C LEU A 72 -8.68 12.34 6.12
N ASP A 73 -8.32 13.36 6.87
CA ASP A 73 -8.86 14.72 6.72
C ASP A 73 -7.72 15.76 6.68
N GLU A 74 -7.95 16.88 6.00
CA GLU A 74 -6.93 17.93 5.84
C GLU A 74 -6.93 18.88 7.05
N VAL A 75 -5.75 19.16 7.60
CA VAL A 75 -5.59 19.93 8.85
C VAL A 75 -5.71 21.44 8.59
N GLY A 76 -6.93 21.88 8.30
CA GLY A 76 -7.31 23.29 8.26
C GLY A 76 -6.54 24.17 7.26
N SER A 77 -6.95 25.43 7.16
CA SER A 77 -6.40 26.40 6.20
C SER A 77 -4.96 26.85 6.48
N GLY A 78 -4.39 26.50 7.64
CA GLY A 78 -3.03 26.88 8.04
C GLY A 78 -1.93 25.93 7.58
N SER A 79 -2.27 24.77 7.01
CA SER A 79 -1.29 23.75 6.57
C SER A 79 -1.82 22.93 5.38
N PRO A 80 -1.98 23.55 4.19
CA PRO A 80 -2.43 22.85 3.00
C PRO A 80 -1.47 21.71 2.65
N GLY A 81 -2.03 20.52 2.41
CA GLY A 81 -1.31 19.28 2.14
C GLY A 81 -1.04 18.40 3.37
N LEU A 82 -1.26 18.90 4.60
CA LEU A 82 -1.16 18.07 5.80
C LEU A 82 -2.47 17.31 6.01
N LYS A 83 -2.42 15.98 5.90
CA LYS A 83 -3.55 15.10 6.21
C LYS A 83 -3.33 14.41 7.55
N LEU A 84 -4.32 14.47 8.44
CA LEU A 84 -4.38 13.64 9.65
C LEU A 84 -5.39 12.53 9.42
N GLY A 85 -5.08 11.33 9.91
CA GLY A 85 -6.02 10.24 9.85
C GLY A 85 -6.07 9.38 11.08
N ILE A 86 -7.24 8.78 11.29
CA ILE A 86 -7.48 7.79 12.33
C ILE A 86 -8.12 6.56 11.69
N GLY A 87 -7.67 5.39 12.09
CA GLY A 87 -8.14 4.15 11.50
C GLY A 87 -7.81 2.94 12.34
N THR A 88 -8.27 1.79 11.85
CA THR A 88 -7.95 0.49 12.41
C THR A 88 -7.19 -0.33 11.38
N ARG A 89 -6.30 -1.18 11.88
CA ARG A 89 -5.51 -2.11 11.06
C ARG A 89 -5.43 -3.44 11.77
N ALA A 90 -5.79 -4.49 11.07
CA ALA A 90 -5.58 -5.86 11.48
C ALA A 90 -4.30 -6.38 10.80
N TYR A 91 -3.54 -7.18 11.55
CA TYR A 91 -2.32 -7.82 11.09
C TYR A 91 -2.48 -9.33 11.21
N PHE A 92 -1.96 -10.04 10.23
CA PHE A 92 -1.91 -11.49 10.16
C PHE A 92 -0.48 -11.88 9.83
N ALA A 93 0.15 -12.71 10.65
CA ALA A 93 1.52 -13.15 10.45
C ALA A 93 1.54 -14.67 10.31
N SER A 94 2.30 -15.15 9.33
CA SER A 94 2.75 -16.54 9.25
C SER A 94 4.25 -16.50 9.46
N ILE A 95 4.73 -17.21 10.48
CA ILE A 95 6.13 -17.26 10.88
C ILE A 95 6.53 -18.74 10.81
N GLU A 96 7.47 -19.08 9.94
CA GLU A 96 7.84 -20.47 9.65
C GLU A 96 8.55 -21.12 10.85
N ASP A 97 9.24 -20.32 11.67
CA ASP A 97 9.94 -20.73 12.91
C ASP A 97 9.09 -20.56 14.19
N ALA A 98 7.76 -20.65 14.09
CA ALA A 98 6.92 -20.77 15.27
C ALA A 98 6.91 -22.22 15.79
N ASP A 99 8.07 -22.69 16.27
CA ASP A 99 8.18 -23.95 17.03
C ASP A 99 7.48 -23.73 18.39
N ILE A 100 6.21 -24.13 18.49
CA ILE A 100 5.40 -24.14 19.73
C ILE A 100 5.39 -25.51 20.42
#